data_AF-A0A424YHI6-F1
#
_entry.id   AF-A0A424YHI6-F1
#
_cell.length_a   1.000
_cell.length_b   1.000
_cell.length_c   1.000
_cell.angle_alpha   90.00
_cell.angle_beta   90.00
_cell.angle_gamma   90.00
#
_symmetry.space_group_name_H-M   'P 1'
#
loop_
_entity.id
_entity.type
_entity.pdbx_description
1 polymer ?
#
loop_
_entity_poly.entity_id
_entity_poly.type
_entity_poly.pdbx_seq_one_letter_code
_entity_poly.pdbx_strand_id
1 'polypeptide(L)'
;MRRFLEVDRLRTGVLAGLAAGIVMGIVSLLFYQTGIFNLNPFSVMARLFLSEAEAATSTGLVIGLVLHLAAAAFYGTVFAFLIDKRENALYWGITFGTILYFVNAGVLGPALGLFPPLWQVNLPNNIGALVTRVLYGGVLGYLVHMWLREPVEEGAEHH
;
A
#
# COMPACT_ATOMS: atom_id res chain seq x y z
N MET A 1 25.59 -0.45 15.80
CA MET A 1 24.26 -0.99 16.18
C MET A 1 23.10 -0.24 15.51
N ARG A 2 22.95 1.09 15.66
CA ARG A 2 21.83 1.87 15.07
C ARG A 2 21.68 1.74 13.54
N ARG A 3 22.80 1.78 12.80
CA ARG A 3 22.82 1.67 11.33
C ARG A 3 22.32 0.32 10.79
N PHE A 4 22.55 -0.78 11.50
CA PHE A 4 22.06 -2.10 11.09
C PHE A 4 20.53 -2.18 11.23
N LEU A 5 19.97 -1.67 12.33
CA LEU A 5 18.53 -1.60 12.55
C LEU A 5 17.80 -0.75 11.51
N GLU A 6 18.43 0.30 10.99
CA GLU A 6 17.86 1.16 9.93
C GLU A 6 17.81 0.44 8.58
N VAL A 7 18.84 -0.32 8.22
CA VAL A 7 18.88 -1.11 6.97
C VAL A 7 17.83 -2.22 7.01
N ASP A 8 17.70 -2.91 8.14
CA ASP A 8 16.70 -3.98 8.30
C ASP A 8 15.28 -3.43 8.19
N ARG A 9 14.99 -2.28 8.81
CA ARG A 9 13.68 -1.61 8.70
C ARG A 9 13.37 -1.16 7.28
N LEU A 10 14.35 -0.58 6.58
CA LEU A 10 14.19 -0.17 5.19
C LEU A 10 13.86 -1.37 4.30
N ARG A 11 14.68 -2.44 4.37
CA ARG A 11 14.48 -3.65 3.58
C ARG A 11 13.14 -4.30 3.88
N THR A 12 12.82 -4.49 5.16
CA THR A 12 11.55 -5.09 5.59
C THR A 12 10.36 -4.25 5.16
N GLY A 13 10.43 -2.92 5.32
CA GLY A 13 9.36 -2.02 4.90
C GLY A 13 9.12 -2.02 3.40
N VAL A 14 10.18 -1.98 2.58
CA VAL A 14 10.07 -2.07 1.12
C VAL A 14 9.43 -3.39 0.70
N LEU A 15 9.97 -4.53 1.17
CA LEU A 15 9.48 -5.85 0.77
C LEU A 15 8.05 -6.10 1.24
N ALA A 16 7.73 -5.71 2.49
CA ALA A 16 6.41 -5.91 3.05
C ALA A 16 5.38 -5.00 2.38
N GLY A 17 5.78 -3.75 2.08
CA GLY A 17 5.00 -2.80 1.32
C GLY A 17 4.69 -3.30 -0.08
N LEU A 18 5.66 -3.84 -0.81
CA LEU A 18 5.46 -4.43 -2.13
C LEU A 18 4.50 -5.62 -2.07
N ALA A 19 4.72 -6.57 -1.15
CA ALA A 19 3.87 -7.75 -1.01
C ALA A 19 2.41 -7.36 -0.66
N ALA A 20 2.22 -6.48 0.31
CA ALA A 20 0.90 -5.94 0.65
C ALA A 20 0.27 -5.17 -0.52
N GLY A 21 1.09 -4.40 -1.26
CA GLY A 21 0.67 -3.66 -2.45
C GLY A 21 0.18 -4.57 -3.57
N ILE A 22 0.81 -5.72 -3.79
CA ILE A 22 0.38 -6.75 -4.76
C ILE A 22 -0.99 -7.29 -4.35
N VAL A 23 -1.16 -7.69 -3.08
CA VAL A 23 -2.45 -8.19 -2.56
C VAL A 23 -3.55 -7.15 -2.74
N MET A 24 -3.28 -5.90 -2.36
CA MET A 24 -4.20 -4.78 -2.57
C MET A 24 -4.54 -4.56 -4.05
N GLY A 25 -3.53 -4.64 -4.93
CA GLY A 25 -3.70 -4.46 -6.37
C GLY A 25 -4.59 -5.54 -6.98
N ILE A 26 -4.40 -6.81 -6.61
CA ILE A 26 -5.23 -7.93 -7.04
C ILE A 26 -6.68 -7.72 -6.61
N VAL A 27 -6.93 -7.41 -5.33
CA VAL A 27 -8.30 -7.18 -4.84
C VAL A 27 -8.93 -5.97 -5.50
N SER A 28 -8.15 -4.91 -5.74
CA SER A 28 -8.65 -3.71 -6.43
C SER A 28 -9.03 -4.00 -7.88
N LEU A 29 -8.27 -4.84 -8.59
CA LEU A 29 -8.62 -5.29 -9.93
C LEU A 29 -9.89 -6.15 -9.92
N LEU A 30 -10.05 -7.03 -8.94
CA LEU A 30 -11.28 -7.82 -8.80
C LEU A 30 -12.49 -6.91 -8.56
N PHE A 31 -12.37 -5.89 -7.70
CA PHE A 31 -13.41 -4.89 -7.48
C PHE A 31 -13.74 -4.08 -8.73
N TYR A 32 -12.75 -3.78 -9.57
CA TYR A 32 -13.00 -3.18 -10.87
C TYR A 32 -13.77 -4.14 -11.80
N GLN A 33 -13.35 -5.41 -11.87
CA GLN A 33 -14.00 -6.43 -12.71
C GLN A 33 -15.44 -6.74 -12.29
N THR A 34 -15.76 -6.63 -11.00
CA THR A 34 -17.12 -6.83 -10.48
C THR A 34 -17.96 -5.55 -10.47
N GLY A 35 -17.42 -4.42 -10.94
CA GLY A 35 -18.12 -3.13 -11.01
C GLY A 35 -18.25 -2.38 -9.68
N ILE A 36 -17.54 -2.80 -8.63
CA ILE A 36 -17.42 -2.05 -7.37
C ILE A 36 -16.62 -0.77 -7.59
N PHE A 37 -15.53 -0.86 -8.36
CA PHE A 37 -14.78 0.31 -8.83
C PHE A 37 -15.19 0.69 -10.24
N ASN A 38 -15.45 1.98 -10.45
CA ASN A 38 -15.81 2.50 -11.77
C ASN A 38 -14.60 2.66 -12.69
N LEU A 39 -13.40 2.79 -12.10
CA LEU A 39 -12.15 3.04 -12.81
C LEU A 39 -11.14 1.95 -12.49
N ASN A 40 -10.33 1.60 -13.49
CA ASN A 40 -9.21 0.69 -13.29
C ASN A 40 -8.18 1.34 -12.33
N PRO A 41 -7.80 0.66 -11.23
CA PRO A 41 -6.94 1.24 -10.20
C PRO A 41 -5.55 1.66 -10.73
N PHE A 42 -5.01 0.93 -11.70
CA PHE A 42 -3.71 1.27 -12.29
C PHE A 42 -3.82 2.42 -13.27
N SER A 43 -4.91 2.50 -14.04
CA SER A 43 -5.18 3.67 -14.87
C SER A 43 -5.27 4.94 -14.03
N VAL A 44 -5.92 4.89 -12.86
CA VAL A 44 -5.98 6.03 -11.92
C VAL A 44 -4.58 6.47 -11.47
N MET A 45 -3.69 5.54 -11.16
CA MET A 45 -2.30 5.89 -10.79
C MET A 45 -1.52 6.48 -11.96
N ALA A 46 -1.73 5.98 -13.18
CA ALA A 46 -1.05 6.48 -14.38
C ALA A 46 -1.42 7.93 -14.73
N ARG A 47 -2.65 8.37 -14.37
CA ARG A 47 -3.12 9.75 -14.55
C ARG A 47 -2.32 10.81 -13.81
N LEU A 48 -1.43 10.42 -12.88
CA LEU A 48 -0.46 11.33 -12.27
C LEU A 48 0.50 11.96 -13.31
N PHE A 49 0.76 11.26 -14.41
CA PHE A 49 1.74 11.68 -15.42
C PHE A 49 1.21 11.65 -16.85
N LEU A 50 0.09 10.96 -17.09
CA LEU A 50 -0.48 10.74 -18.41
C LEU A 50 -1.88 11.36 -18.51
N SER A 51 -2.30 11.67 -19.73
CA SER A 51 -3.71 12.00 -19.98
C SER A 51 -4.61 10.79 -19.71
N GLU A 52 -5.92 11.02 -19.54
CA GLU A 52 -6.90 9.94 -19.33
C GLU A 52 -6.89 8.89 -20.45
N ALA A 53 -6.76 9.33 -21.71
CA ALA A 53 -6.71 8.43 -22.86
C ALA A 53 -5.44 7.56 -22.85
N GLU A 54 -4.28 8.14 -22.55
CA GLU A 54 -3.01 7.41 -22.46
C GLU A 54 -2.98 6.45 -21.27
N ALA A 55 -3.51 6.88 -20.12
CA ALA A 55 -3.61 6.09 -18.90
C ALA A 55 -4.50 4.84 -19.06
N ALA A 56 -5.42 4.82 -20.03
CA ALA A 56 -6.28 3.67 -20.34
C ALA A 56 -5.62 2.64 -21.27
N THR A 57 -4.49 2.98 -21.91
CA THR A 57 -3.75 2.05 -22.78
C THR A 57 -3.00 0.99 -21.98
N SER A 58 -2.59 -0.11 -22.62
CA SER A 58 -1.77 -1.15 -21.98
C SER A 58 -0.47 -0.58 -21.39
N THR A 59 0.19 0.34 -22.10
CA THR A 59 1.38 1.03 -21.60
C THR A 59 1.06 1.89 -20.37
N GLY A 60 -0.06 2.62 -20.40
CA GLY A 60 -0.55 3.38 -19.24
C GLY A 60 -0.80 2.49 -18.03
N LEU A 61 -1.41 1.32 -18.20
CA LEU A 61 -1.64 0.37 -17.11
C LEU A 61 -0.34 -0.17 -16.50
N VAL A 62 0.69 -0.44 -17.32
CA VAL A 62 2.01 -0.85 -16.82
C VAL A 62 2.66 0.27 -15.99
N ILE A 63 2.62 1.51 -16.48
CA ILE A 63 3.11 2.67 -15.73
C ILE A 63 2.36 2.81 -14.41
N GLY A 64 1.03 2.69 -14.45
CA GLY A 64 0.17 2.71 -13.27
C GLY A 64 0.50 1.65 -12.24
N LEU A 65 0.79 0.42 -12.68
CA LEU A 65 1.21 -0.68 -11.81
C LEU A 65 2.56 -0.37 -11.15
N VAL A 66 3.53 0.15 -11.90
CA VAL A 66 4.84 0.54 -11.36
C VAL A 66 4.68 1.62 -10.30
N LEU A 67 3.86 2.64 -10.56
CA LEU A 67 3.57 3.72 -9.61
C LEU A 67 2.84 3.20 -8.36
N HIS A 68 1.89 2.29 -8.53
CA HIS A 68 1.19 1.62 -7.42
C HIS A 68 2.18 0.87 -6.51
N LEU A 69 3.08 0.07 -7.10
CA LEU A 69 4.08 -0.68 -6.34
C LEU A 69 5.12 0.24 -5.68
N ALA A 70 5.53 1.31 -6.35
CA ALA A 70 6.44 2.31 -5.78
C ALA A 70 5.80 3.01 -4.56
N ALA A 71 4.53 3.42 -4.68
CA ALA A 71 3.78 4.00 -3.56
C ALA A 71 3.61 3.00 -2.41
N ALA A 72 3.31 1.73 -2.72
CA ALA A 72 3.17 0.69 -1.73
C ALA A 72 4.49 0.40 -0.98
N ALA A 73 5.63 0.40 -1.67
CA ALA A 73 6.96 0.27 -1.07
C ALA A 73 7.29 1.47 -0.18
N PHE A 74 6.97 2.69 -0.64
CA PHE A 74 7.15 3.91 0.14
C PHE A 74 6.34 3.87 1.45
N TYR A 75 5.05 3.58 1.37
CA TYR A 75 4.19 3.48 2.56
C TYR A 75 4.61 2.34 3.49
N GLY A 76 5.04 1.21 2.96
CA GLY A 76 5.56 0.09 3.76
C GLY A 76 6.84 0.48 4.51
N THR A 77 7.72 1.24 3.86
CA THR A 77 8.92 1.80 4.48
C THR A 77 8.55 2.74 5.63
N VAL A 78 7.67 3.72 5.37
CA VAL A 78 7.19 4.66 6.41
C VAL A 78 6.63 3.89 7.60
N PHE A 79 5.77 2.90 7.37
CA PHE A 79 5.20 2.07 8.42
C PHE A 79 6.26 1.32 9.24
N ALA A 80 7.25 0.70 8.59
CA ALA A 80 8.32 -0.03 9.25
C ALA A 80 9.21 0.86 10.14
N PHE A 81 9.34 2.14 9.81
CA PHE A 81 10.05 3.11 10.67
C PHE A 81 9.20 3.61 11.84
N LEU A 82 7.89 3.72 11.67
CA LEU A 82 6.96 4.17 12.71
C LEU A 82 6.69 3.10 13.77
N ILE A 83 6.70 1.81 13.40
CA ILE A 83 6.32 0.73 14.32
C ILE A 83 7.49 0.26 15.21
N ASP A 84 7.20 0.00 16.48
CA ASP A 84 8.15 -0.70 17.37
C ASP A 84 7.92 -2.22 17.31
N LYS A 85 9.01 -3.00 17.41
CA LYS A 85 9.03 -4.47 17.34
C LYS A 85 8.16 -5.16 18.41
N ARG A 86 7.84 -4.44 19.49
CA ARG A 86 7.09 -4.95 20.65
C ARG A 86 5.59 -4.69 20.55
N GLU A 87 5.14 -3.88 19.59
CA GLU A 87 3.76 -3.47 19.48
C GLU A 87 2.92 -4.46 18.67
N ASN A 88 1.59 -4.35 18.84
CA ASN A 88 0.62 -5.09 18.06
C ASN A 88 0.57 -4.54 16.62
N ALA A 89 1.55 -4.95 15.81
CA ALA A 89 1.77 -4.47 14.46
C ALA A 89 0.58 -4.73 13.52
N LEU A 90 -0.25 -5.74 13.78
CA LEU A 90 -1.48 -5.97 13.01
C LEU A 90 -2.51 -4.85 13.25
N TYR A 91 -2.76 -4.51 14.51
CA TYR A 91 -3.66 -3.40 14.87
C TYR A 91 -3.20 -2.07 14.27
N TRP A 92 -1.90 -1.79 14.40
CA TRP A 92 -1.30 -0.59 13.81
C TRP A 92 -1.30 -0.61 12.29
N GLY A 93 -1.13 -1.78 11.67
CA GLY A 93 -1.25 -1.95 10.23
C GLY A 93 -2.65 -1.59 9.73
N ILE A 94 -3.70 -2.13 10.35
CA ILE A 94 -5.10 -1.81 10.03
C ILE A 94 -5.37 -0.31 10.23
N THR A 95 -4.88 0.26 11.33
CA THR A 95 -5.01 1.70 11.62
C THR A 95 -4.32 2.54 10.55
N PHE A 96 -3.10 2.17 10.18
CA PHE A 96 -2.33 2.83 9.13
C PHE A 96 -3.02 2.74 7.77
N GLY A 97 -3.55 1.57 7.40
CA GLY A 97 -4.37 1.40 6.20
C GLY A 97 -5.60 2.31 6.19
N THR A 98 -6.30 2.41 7.33
CA THR A 98 -7.46 3.29 7.48
C THR A 98 -7.07 4.76 7.30
N ILE A 99 -5.95 5.19 7.90
CA ILE A 99 -5.41 6.54 7.71
C ILE A 99 -5.07 6.78 6.23
N LEU A 100 -4.41 5.81 5.58
CA LEU A 100 -4.08 5.90 4.15
C LEU A 100 -5.32 6.00 3.27
N TYR A 101 -6.45 5.41 3.65
CA TYR A 101 -7.71 5.63 2.94
C TYR A 101 -8.11 7.11 2.99
N PHE A 102 -8.17 7.73 4.18
CA PHE A 102 -8.54 9.13 4.30
C PHE A 102 -7.52 10.08 3.64
N VAL A 103 -6.23 9.80 3.78
CA VAL A 103 -5.17 10.60 3.16
C VAL A 103 -5.25 10.50 1.64
N ASN A 104 -5.28 9.29 1.08
CA ASN A 104 -5.24 9.12 -0.37
C ASN A 104 -6.59 9.46 -1.02
N ALA A 105 -7.69 8.92 -0.50
CA ALA A 105 -9.01 9.08 -1.11
C ALA A 105 -9.73 10.36 -0.68
N GLY A 106 -9.49 10.84 0.55
CA GLY A 106 -10.10 12.07 1.06
C GLY A 106 -9.36 13.35 0.69
N VAL A 107 -8.04 13.28 0.53
CA VAL A 107 -7.19 14.47 0.36
C VAL A 107 -6.40 14.45 -0.95
N LEU A 108 -5.45 13.52 -1.09
CA LEU A 108 -4.47 13.57 -2.19
C LEU A 108 -5.11 13.34 -3.56
N GLY A 109 -5.94 12.31 -3.71
CA GLY A 109 -6.56 11.98 -4.99
C GLY A 109 -7.40 13.13 -5.56
N PRO A 110 -8.33 13.71 -4.79
CA PRO A 110 -9.09 14.88 -5.24
C PRO A 110 -8.22 16.12 -5.48
N ALA A 111 -7.23 16.39 -4.61
CA ALA A 111 -6.33 17.52 -4.79
C ALA A 111 -5.45 17.40 -6.06
N LEU A 112 -5.12 16.18 -6.46
CA LEU A 112 -4.38 15.87 -7.67
C LEU A 112 -5.28 15.66 -8.91
N GLY A 113 -6.61 15.81 -8.76
CA GLY A 113 -7.55 15.64 -9.86
C GLY A 113 -7.70 14.20 -10.37
N LEU A 114 -7.29 13.19 -9.58
CA LEU A 114 -7.33 11.79 -10.01
C LEU A 114 -8.75 11.20 -9.97
N PHE A 115 -9.56 11.65 -9.01
CA PHE A 115 -10.96 11.26 -8.84
C PHE A 115 -11.72 12.29 -7.99
N PRO A 116 -13.07 12.31 -8.03
CA PRO A 116 -13.87 13.24 -7.24
C PRO A 116 -13.69 13.07 -5.72
N PRO A 117 -14.00 14.10 -4.91
CA PRO A 117 -14.03 13.99 -3.46
C PRO A 117 -14.97 12.88 -2.95
N LEU A 118 -14.67 12.33 -1.76
CA LEU A 118 -15.38 11.18 -1.18
C LEU A 118 -16.91 11.33 -1.14
N TRP A 119 -17.43 12.54 -0.90
CA TRP A 119 -18.88 12.81 -0.84
C TRP A 119 -19.57 12.81 -2.22
N GLN A 120 -18.81 12.74 -3.32
CA GLN A 120 -19.31 12.63 -4.69
C GLN A 120 -19.11 11.22 -5.28
N VAL A 121 -18.39 10.36 -4.58
CA VAL A 121 -18.12 8.98 -5.00
C VAL A 121 -19.25 8.06 -4.49
N ASN A 122 -19.65 7.09 -5.32
CA ASN A 122 -20.70 6.15 -4.92
C ASN A 122 -20.26 5.27 -3.73
N LEU A 123 -21.25 4.81 -2.95
CA LEU A 123 -21.00 4.04 -1.73
C LEU A 123 -20.19 2.75 -1.96
N PRO A 124 -20.48 1.91 -2.97
CA PRO A 124 -19.66 0.73 -3.26
C PRO A 124 -18.19 1.04 -3.50
N ASN A 125 -17.88 2.06 -4.30
CA ASN A 125 -16.50 2.46 -4.59
C ASN A 125 -15.80 2.96 -3.32
N ASN A 126 -16.47 3.75 -2.48
CA ASN A 126 -15.91 4.21 -1.20
C ASN A 126 -15.60 3.04 -0.25
N ILE A 127 -16.54 2.10 -0.10
CA ILE A 127 -16.35 0.92 0.75
C ILE A 127 -15.21 0.05 0.18
N GLY A 128 -15.19 -0.20 -1.13
CA GLY A 128 -14.12 -0.96 -1.77
C GLY A 128 -12.75 -0.31 -1.58
N ALA A 129 -12.68 1.03 -1.65
CA ALA A 129 -11.45 1.77 -1.42
C ALA A 129 -11.00 1.63 0.04
N LEU A 130 -11.91 1.75 1.02
CA LEU A 130 -11.58 1.51 2.42
C LEU A 130 -11.09 0.08 2.67
N VAL A 131 -11.83 -0.92 2.17
CA VAL A 131 -11.49 -2.35 2.34
C VAL A 131 -10.11 -2.65 1.76
N THR A 132 -9.80 -2.18 0.56
CA THR A 132 -8.48 -2.41 -0.07
C THR A 132 -7.33 -1.81 0.74
N ARG A 133 -7.50 -0.63 1.35
CA ARG A 133 -6.46 -0.01 2.18
C ARG A 133 -6.35 -0.66 3.56
N VAL A 134 -7.46 -1.06 4.18
CA VAL A 134 -7.45 -1.84 5.43
C VAL A 134 -6.76 -3.17 5.21
N LEU A 135 -7.04 -3.85 4.10
CA LEU A 135 -6.37 -5.09 3.70
C LEU A 135 -4.86 -4.87 3.49
N TYR A 136 -4.47 -3.84 2.75
CA TYR A 136 -3.07 -3.44 2.60
C TYR A 136 -2.40 -3.28 3.96
N GLY A 137 -3.01 -2.49 4.84
CA GLY A 137 -2.49 -2.22 6.18
C GLY A 137 -2.37 -3.49 7.03
N GLY A 138 -3.38 -4.36 7.02
CA GLY A 138 -3.35 -5.63 7.75
C GLY A 138 -2.24 -6.58 7.27
N VAL A 139 -2.10 -6.75 5.95
CA VAL A 139 -1.03 -7.57 5.36
C VAL A 139 0.34 -6.97 5.66
N LEU A 140 0.50 -5.65 5.51
CA LEU A 140 1.73 -4.94 5.83
C LEU A 140 2.12 -5.12 7.29
N GLY A 141 1.19 -4.89 8.21
CA GLY A 141 1.39 -5.05 9.65
C GLY A 141 1.81 -6.47 10.02
N TYR A 142 1.16 -7.47 9.44
CA TYR A 142 1.51 -8.88 9.61
C TYR A 142 2.94 -9.20 9.12
N LEU A 143 3.29 -8.80 7.90
CA LEU A 143 4.60 -9.09 7.31
C LEU A 143 5.74 -8.38 8.03
N VAL A 144 5.56 -7.10 8.38
CA VAL A 144 6.55 -6.34 9.15
C VAL A 144 6.76 -6.94 10.54
N HIS A 145 5.67 -7.37 11.19
CA HIS A 145 5.76 -8.07 12.47
C HIS A 145 6.59 -9.34 12.39
N MET A 146 6.30 -10.18 11.39
CA MET A 146 6.96 -11.46 11.16
C MET A 146 8.46 -11.25 10.88
N TRP A 147 8.80 -10.35 9.95
CA TRP A 147 10.18 -10.17 9.50
C TRP A 147 11.05 -9.28 10.40
N LEU A 148 10.48 -8.42 11.26
CA LEU A 148 11.28 -7.69 12.25
C LEU A 148 11.58 -8.50 13.52
N ARG A 149 10.84 -9.59 13.74
CA ARG A 149 10.95 -10.46 14.92
C ARG A 149 11.94 -11.60 14.78
N GLU A 150 12.30 -12.01 13.57
CA GLU A 150 13.33 -13.03 13.40
C GLU A 150 14.64 -12.54 14.06
N PRO A 151 15.11 -13.20 15.14
CA PRO A 151 16.48 -13.04 15.56
C PRO A 151 17.31 -13.59 14.41
N VAL A 152 18.25 -12.81 13.90
CA VAL A 152 19.36 -13.41 13.17
C VAL A 152 20.05 -14.32 14.18
N GLU A 153 19.80 -15.63 14.10
CA GLU A 153 20.60 -16.65 14.79
C GLU A 153 22.00 -16.64 14.17
N GLU A 154 22.75 -15.56 14.43
CA GLU A 154 24.16 -15.45 14.09
C GLU A 154 24.96 -16.01 15.28
N GLY A 155 25.33 -17.29 15.19
CA GLY A 155 26.60 -17.77 15.74
C GLY A 155 26.62 -18.27 17.19
N ALA A 156 25.69 -19.14 17.60
CA ALA A 156 25.81 -19.92 18.84
C ALA A 156 26.37 -21.35 18.61
N GLU A 157 27.11 -21.58 17.53
CA GLU A 157 27.85 -22.83 17.33
C GLU A 157 29.32 -22.53 16.97
N HIS A 158 30.22 -23.19 17.68
CA HIS A 158 31.70 -23.17 17.59
C HIS A 158 32.47 -22.27 18.56
N HIS A 159 32.41 -22.61 19.87
CA HIS A 159 33.59 -22.59 20.74
C HIS A 159 33.58 -23.82 21.66
#